data_AF-A0A1B6DWX1-F1
#
_entry.id   AF-A0A1B6DWX1-F1
#
_cell.length_a   1.000
_cell.length_b   1.000
_cell.length_c   1.000
_cell.angle_alpha   90.00
_cell.angle_beta   90.00
_cell.angle_gamma   90.00
#
_symmetry.space_group_name_H-M   'P 1'
#
loop_
_entity.id
_entity.type
_entity.pdbx_description
1 polymer ?
#
loop_
_entity_poly.entity_id
_entity_poly.type
_entity_poly.pdbx_seq_one_letter_code
_entity_poly.pdbx_strand_id
1 'polypeptide(L)'
;MEIHFEVYLLFAIFAVVGGLRNVSISVPVAVTSGTTIGLLCNYDLEGDPLYTIKWYKGRQEFFRYVPKELPHTTVFPLQGFTVDVGASGPDRVVLRDVRRSMSGRYFCEVSTDAPDFLTEVVSANLNVVERLEGEPTVELEKARYSLGDTLRGNCTSPPSSPPANLTWFI
;
A
#
# COMPACT_ATOMS: atom_id res chain seq x y z
N MET A 1 46.73 55.57 12.00
CA MET A 1 46.53 56.21 10.69
C MET A 1 47.48 55.64 9.65
N GLU A 2 47.07 54.89 8.62
CA GLU A 2 45.88 54.01 8.39
C GLU A 2 46.06 53.33 7.00
N ILE A 3 45.54 52.15 6.63
CA ILE A 3 44.62 51.15 7.24
C ILE A 3 45.24 49.74 7.04
N HIS A 4 45.12 48.79 7.98
CA HIS A 4 45.24 47.35 7.67
C HIS A 4 43.91 46.85 7.11
N PHE A 5 43.80 46.70 5.79
CA PHE A 5 42.57 46.23 5.14
C PHE A 5 42.53 44.70 5.16
N GLU A 6 42.15 44.13 6.32
CA GLU A 6 41.80 42.72 6.46
C GLU A 6 40.76 42.34 5.39
N VAL A 7 41.16 41.48 4.45
CA VAL A 7 40.24 40.89 3.47
C VAL A 7 39.44 39.81 4.20
N TYR A 8 38.44 40.25 4.96
CA TYR A 8 37.45 39.37 5.56
C TYR A 8 36.71 38.63 4.44
N LEU A 9 37.14 37.39 4.22
CA LEU A 9 36.55 36.49 3.27
C LEU A 9 35.16 36.10 3.78
N LEU A 10 34.15 36.89 3.37
CA LEU A 10 32.74 36.57 3.55
C LEU A 10 32.40 35.33 2.71
N PHE A 11 32.78 34.16 3.23
CA PHE A 11 32.12 32.91 2.90
C PHE A 11 30.66 33.08 3.32
N ALA A 12 29.82 33.48 2.37
CA ALA A 12 28.40 33.30 2.49
C ALA A 12 28.15 31.81 2.66
N ILE A 13 27.93 31.39 3.90
CA ILE A 13 27.40 30.07 4.20
C ILE A 13 25.99 30.08 3.62
N PHE A 14 25.87 29.63 2.37
CA PHE A 14 24.62 29.10 1.88
C PHE A 14 24.33 27.88 2.74
N ALA A 15 23.64 28.11 3.85
CA ALA A 15 22.94 27.07 4.56
C ALA A 15 21.97 26.48 3.55
N VAL A 16 22.33 25.33 2.99
CA VAL A 16 21.42 24.55 2.16
C VAL A 16 20.29 24.17 3.10
N VAL A 17 19.14 24.81 2.91
CA VAL A 17 17.89 24.40 3.53
C VAL A 17 17.49 23.11 2.82
N GLY A 18 18.08 22.01 3.29
CA GLY A 18 17.60 20.67 3.01
C GLY A 18 16.25 20.48 3.69
N GLY A 19 15.51 19.47 3.25
CA GLY A 19 14.31 19.04 3.94
C GLY A 19 13.62 17.89 3.23
N LEU A 20 12.62 17.33 3.90
CA LEU A 20 11.77 16.27 3.37
C LEU A 20 11.07 16.71 2.07
N ARG A 21 11.33 16.00 0.97
CA ARG A 21 10.68 16.25 -0.32
C ARG A 21 10.53 14.98 -1.16
N ASN A 22 9.81 15.11 -2.27
CA ASN A 22 9.57 14.05 -3.26
C ASN A 22 9.02 12.74 -2.66
N VAL A 23 8.26 12.84 -1.56
CA VAL A 23 7.62 11.70 -0.92
C VAL A 23 6.58 11.12 -1.88
N SER A 24 6.67 9.82 -2.15
CA SER A 24 5.84 9.13 -3.12
C SER A 24 5.62 7.68 -2.72
N ILE A 25 4.42 7.18 -2.99
CA ILE A 25 3.97 5.84 -2.61
C ILE A 25 3.68 5.02 -3.86
N SER A 26 4.22 3.81 -3.93
CA SER A 26 3.93 2.85 -4.99
C SER A 26 3.28 1.61 -4.39
N VAL A 27 2.04 1.36 -4.80
CA VAL A 27 1.21 0.21 -4.40
C VAL A 27 0.68 -0.43 -5.68
N PRO A 28 0.75 -1.77 -5.82
CA PRO A 28 0.19 -2.46 -6.98
C PRO A 28 -1.30 -2.13 -7.18
N VAL A 29 -1.66 -1.69 -8.39
CA VAL A 29 -3.03 -1.24 -8.70
C VAL A 29 -4.05 -2.39 -8.60
N ALA A 30 -3.68 -3.58 -9.08
CA ALA A 30 -4.50 -4.79 -9.02
C ALA A 30 -3.63 -6.03 -8.77
N VAL A 31 -4.03 -6.88 -7.82
CA VAL A 31 -3.31 -8.13 -7.46
C VAL A 31 -4.29 -9.26 -7.13
N THR A 32 -3.92 -10.50 -7.44
CA THR A 32 -4.75 -11.67 -7.10
C THR A 32 -4.72 -11.96 -5.61
N SER A 33 -5.84 -12.39 -5.04
CA SER A 33 -5.93 -12.90 -3.66
C SER A 33 -4.95 -14.05 -3.43
N GLY A 34 -4.36 -14.15 -2.23
CA GLY A 34 -3.34 -15.13 -1.86
C GLY A 34 -1.89 -14.75 -2.25
N THR A 35 -1.67 -13.67 -2.98
CA THR A 35 -0.33 -13.23 -3.37
C THR A 35 0.43 -12.53 -2.23
N THR A 36 1.75 -12.40 -2.38
CA THR A 36 2.60 -11.55 -1.53
C THR A 36 2.95 -10.29 -2.31
N ILE A 37 2.81 -9.10 -1.69
CA ILE A 37 3.03 -7.80 -2.33
C ILE A 37 4.00 -6.94 -1.53
N GLY A 38 4.75 -6.09 -2.23
CA GLY A 38 5.48 -4.98 -1.62
C GLY A 38 4.71 -3.67 -1.78
N LEU A 39 4.63 -2.89 -0.71
CA LEU A 39 4.24 -1.49 -0.71
C LEU A 39 5.52 -0.68 -0.55
N LEU A 40 5.76 0.31 -1.42
CA LEU A 40 6.97 1.14 -1.40
C LEU A 40 6.63 2.58 -1.06
N CYS A 41 7.50 3.23 -0.29
CA CYS A 41 7.46 4.65 0.02
C CYS A 41 8.85 5.23 -0.22
N ASN A 42 9.00 5.98 -1.31
CA ASN A 42 10.23 6.71 -1.61
C ASN A 42 10.10 8.11 -1.03
N TYR A 43 11.21 8.67 -0.57
CA TYR A 43 11.31 10.02 0.00
C TYR A 43 12.75 10.49 -0.16
N ASP A 44 12.94 11.80 -0.26
CA ASP A 44 14.25 12.43 -0.18
C ASP A 44 14.30 13.25 1.11
N LEU A 45 15.36 13.06 1.89
CA LEU A 45 15.59 13.76 3.16
C LEU A 45 16.52 14.98 2.98
N GLU A 46 17.26 15.06 1.86
CA GLU A 46 18.28 16.08 1.59
C GLU A 46 19.34 16.31 2.69
N GLY A 47 19.52 15.35 3.59
CA GLY A 47 20.44 15.45 4.73
C GLY A 47 19.75 15.49 6.09
N ASP A 48 18.43 15.68 6.15
CA ASP A 48 17.67 15.60 7.39
C ASP A 48 17.75 14.19 8.02
N PRO A 49 17.84 14.10 9.35
CA PRO A 49 17.64 12.84 10.05
C PRO A 49 16.19 12.37 9.94
N LEU A 50 15.99 11.11 9.53
CA LEU A 50 14.68 10.46 9.59
C LEU A 50 14.26 10.23 11.06
N TYR A 51 13.07 10.69 11.43
CA TYR A 51 12.46 10.40 12.74
C TYR A 51 11.66 9.09 12.69
N THR A 52 10.69 8.98 11.79
CA THR A 52 9.86 7.78 11.66
C THR A 52 9.19 7.66 10.28
N ILE A 53 8.85 6.42 9.92
CA ILE A 53 7.98 6.11 8.78
C ILE A 53 6.84 5.23 9.28
N LYS A 54 5.60 5.59 8.97
CA LYS A 54 4.40 4.88 9.40
C LYS A 54 3.53 4.52 8.22
N TRP A 55 2.93 3.33 8.29
CA TRP A 55 2.05 2.80 7.27
C TRP A 55 0.66 2.57 7.83
N TYR A 56 -0.33 3.13 7.13
CA TYR A 56 -1.74 3.09 7.53
C TYR A 56 -2.60 2.40 6.49
N LYS A 57 -3.59 1.61 6.96
CA LYS A 57 -4.73 1.16 6.17
C LYS A 57 -5.97 1.93 6.63
N GLY A 58 -6.45 2.84 5.79
CA GLY A 58 -7.51 3.78 6.19
C GLY A 58 -7.05 4.71 7.31
N ARG A 59 -7.37 4.38 8.57
CA ARG A 59 -6.96 5.14 9.78
C ARG A 59 -6.18 4.31 10.81
N GLN A 60 -5.87 3.05 10.50
CA GLN A 60 -5.20 2.14 11.43
C GLN A 60 -3.73 1.96 11.02
N GLU A 61 -2.82 2.30 11.93
CA GLU A 61 -1.38 2.00 11.82
C GLU A 61 -1.23 0.47 11.81
N PHE A 62 -0.45 -0.08 10.89
CA PHE A 62 -0.15 -1.52 10.86
C PHE A 62 1.36 -1.82 10.85
N PHE A 63 2.19 -0.84 10.48
CA PHE A 63 3.64 -0.94 10.52
C PHE A 63 4.27 0.44 10.79
N ARG A 64 5.34 0.45 11.57
CA ARG A 64 6.18 1.62 11.82
C ARG A 64 7.66 1.26 11.78
N TYR A 65 8.47 2.15 11.22
CA TYR A 65 9.93 2.15 11.30
C TYR A 65 10.42 3.37 12.09
N VAL A 66 11.36 3.17 13.01
CA VAL A 66 12.04 4.22 13.79
C VAL A 66 13.54 3.89 13.83
N PRO A 67 14.42 4.68 13.16
CA PRO A 67 15.86 4.39 13.11
C PRO A 67 16.54 4.34 14.48
N LYS A 68 15.98 5.06 15.47
CA LYS A 68 16.55 5.22 16.82
C LYS A 68 16.07 4.19 17.84
N GLU A 69 15.09 3.32 17.49
CA GLU A 69 14.58 2.25 18.37
C GLU A 69 15.23 0.90 18.05
N LEU A 70 15.25 -0.02 19.02
CA LEU A 70 15.64 -1.42 18.82
C LEU A 70 14.54 -2.33 19.39
N PRO A 71 13.85 -3.14 18.58
CA PRO A 71 13.97 -3.25 17.11
C PRO A 71 13.52 -1.98 16.38
N HIS A 72 14.12 -1.70 15.22
CA HIS A 72 13.76 -0.55 14.38
C HIS A 72 12.34 -0.63 13.80
N THR A 73 11.71 -1.82 13.79
CA THR A 73 10.40 -2.08 13.21
C THR A 73 9.39 -2.50 14.29
N THR A 74 8.22 -1.87 14.26
CA THR A 74 7.04 -2.27 15.06
C THR A 74 5.89 -2.62 14.13
N VAL A 75 5.24 -3.77 14.36
CA VAL A 75 4.02 -4.18 13.65
C VAL A 75 2.83 -4.06 14.61
N PHE A 76 1.77 -3.42 14.13
CA PHE A 76 0.51 -3.29 14.88
C PHE A 76 -0.50 -4.30 14.32
N PRO A 77 -1.10 -5.16 15.16
CA PRO A 77 -2.06 -6.17 14.69
C PRO A 77 -3.28 -5.54 14.00
N LEU A 78 -3.44 -5.84 12.71
CA LEU A 78 -4.60 -5.49 11.91
C LEU A 78 -5.25 -6.77 11.38
N GLN A 79 -6.59 -6.85 11.44
CA GLN A 79 -7.30 -8.09 11.14
C GLN A 79 -7.05 -8.56 9.70
N GLY A 80 -6.53 -9.79 9.56
CA GLY A 80 -6.21 -10.40 8.27
C GLY A 80 -4.93 -9.91 7.60
N PHE A 81 -4.11 -9.08 8.27
CA PHE A 81 -2.82 -8.62 7.74
C PHE A 81 -1.69 -9.51 8.25
N THR A 82 -0.86 -10.01 7.33
CA THR A 82 0.40 -10.70 7.64
C THR A 82 1.57 -9.88 7.11
N VAL A 83 2.24 -9.12 7.98
CA VAL A 83 3.45 -8.34 7.62
C VAL A 83 4.68 -9.25 7.68
N ASP A 84 5.47 -9.25 6.62
CA ASP A 84 6.78 -9.90 6.58
C ASP A 84 7.86 -8.97 7.11
N VAL A 85 8.13 -9.05 8.41
CA VAL A 85 9.10 -8.17 9.09
C VAL A 85 10.51 -8.32 8.52
N GLY A 86 10.89 -9.51 8.05
CA GLY A 86 12.23 -9.76 7.49
C GLY A 86 12.43 -9.19 6.08
N ALA A 87 11.35 -8.93 5.34
CA ALA A 87 11.38 -8.30 4.01
C ALA A 87 10.97 -6.82 4.01
N SER A 88 10.56 -6.29 5.17
CA SER A 88 10.12 -4.91 5.41
C SER A 88 11.22 -4.07 6.08
N GLY A 89 11.14 -2.76 5.95
CA GLY A 89 12.18 -1.83 6.42
C GLY A 89 11.75 -0.36 6.27
N PRO A 90 12.69 0.57 6.06
CA PRO A 90 12.38 2.00 5.96
C PRO A 90 11.53 2.36 4.73
N ASP A 91 11.90 1.85 3.55
CA ASP A 91 11.32 2.18 2.25
C ASP A 91 10.18 1.25 1.83
N ARG A 92 10.07 0.06 2.45
CA ARG A 92 9.18 -1.02 2.00
C ARG A 92 8.46 -1.74 3.14
N VAL A 93 7.19 -2.05 2.92
CA VAL A 93 6.45 -3.03 3.73
C VAL A 93 5.95 -4.17 2.85
N VAL A 94 6.19 -5.41 3.25
CA VAL A 94 5.77 -6.61 2.53
C VAL A 94 4.58 -7.26 3.24
N LEU A 95 3.49 -7.46 2.51
CA LEU A 95 2.27 -8.11 2.97
C LEU A 95 2.12 -9.48 2.29
N ARG A 96 1.98 -10.54 3.08
CA ARG A 96 1.76 -11.92 2.62
C ARG A 96 0.27 -12.27 2.64
N ASP A 97 -0.11 -13.22 1.79
CA ASP A 97 -1.47 -13.78 1.69
C ASP A 97 -2.58 -12.72 1.54
N VAL A 98 -2.42 -11.77 0.60
CA VAL A 98 -3.36 -10.64 0.52
C VAL A 98 -4.77 -11.08 0.16
N ARG A 99 -5.77 -10.60 0.91
CA ARG A 99 -7.19 -10.97 0.73
C ARG A 99 -8.02 -9.78 0.25
N ARG A 100 -9.20 -10.04 -0.34
CA ARG A 100 -10.12 -9.00 -0.84
C ARG A 100 -10.44 -7.90 0.18
N SER A 101 -10.56 -8.25 1.46
CA SER A 101 -10.75 -7.32 2.60
C SER A 101 -9.60 -6.31 2.78
N MET A 102 -8.41 -6.61 2.28
CA MET A 102 -7.24 -5.73 2.32
C MET A 102 -7.27 -4.65 1.22
N SER A 103 -8.21 -4.70 0.27
CA SER A 103 -8.40 -3.65 -0.73
C SER A 103 -8.74 -2.29 -0.11
N GLY A 104 -8.42 -1.21 -0.82
CA GLY A 104 -8.70 0.17 -0.42
C GLY A 104 -7.45 1.03 -0.29
N ARG A 105 -7.57 2.17 0.39
CA ARG A 105 -6.50 3.18 0.48
C ARG A 105 -5.47 2.86 1.57
N TYR A 106 -4.21 2.88 1.16
CA TYR A 106 -3.02 2.82 2.00
C TYR A 106 -2.37 4.20 2.05
N PHE A 107 -1.70 4.51 3.16
CA PHE A 107 -0.94 5.72 3.34
C PHE A 107 0.46 5.40 3.85
N CYS A 108 1.44 6.18 3.38
CA CYS A 108 2.76 6.30 3.99
C CYS A 108 2.88 7.72 4.58
N GLU A 109 3.28 7.80 5.83
CA GLU A 109 3.68 9.02 6.54
C GLU A 109 5.18 8.96 6.78
N VAL A 110 5.93 9.98 6.35
CA VAL A 110 7.36 10.13 6.59
C VAL A 110 7.56 11.39 7.42
N SER A 111 8.31 11.31 8.50
CA SER A 111 8.67 12.45 9.35
C SER A 111 10.18 12.58 9.54
N THR A 112 10.73 13.79 9.42
CA THR A 112 12.10 14.13 9.84
C THR A 112 12.15 14.50 11.32
N ASP A 113 13.36 14.47 11.89
CA ASP A 113 13.62 14.85 13.28
C ASP A 113 13.98 16.36 13.37
N ALA A 114 14.52 16.79 14.51
CA ALA A 114 15.07 18.13 14.66
C ALA A 114 16.13 18.46 13.57
N PRO A 115 16.17 19.69 13.05
CA PRO A 115 15.48 20.87 13.59
C PRO A 115 14.06 21.12 13.06
N ASP A 116 13.74 20.68 11.83
CA ASP A 116 12.56 21.16 11.11
C ASP A 116 11.29 20.31 11.30
N PHE A 117 11.42 19.05 11.76
CA PHE A 117 10.30 18.15 12.09
C PHE A 117 9.24 18.02 10.97
N LEU A 118 9.69 18.05 9.71
CA LEU A 118 8.82 18.01 8.54
C LEU A 118 8.07 16.67 8.49
N THR A 119 6.81 16.68 8.05
CA THR A 119 6.02 15.46 7.90
C THR A 119 5.18 15.53 6.63
N GLU A 120 5.30 14.50 5.79
CA GLU A 120 4.57 14.37 4.53
C GLU A 120 3.79 13.06 4.51
N VAL A 121 2.56 13.11 3.98
CA VAL A 121 1.64 11.96 3.95
C VAL A 121 1.08 11.77 2.55
N VAL A 122 1.37 10.61 1.97
CA VAL A 122 0.95 10.23 0.62
C VAL A 122 0.10 8.96 0.63
N SER A 123 -0.77 8.80 -0.37
CA SER A 123 -1.71 7.68 -0.40
C SER A 123 -1.88 7.05 -1.79
N ALA A 124 -2.11 5.74 -1.80
CA ALA A 124 -2.43 4.96 -3.00
C ALA A 124 -3.51 3.91 -2.70
N ASN A 125 -4.20 3.43 -3.74
CA ASN A 125 -5.24 2.42 -3.60
C ASN A 125 -4.72 1.05 -4.07
N LEU A 126 -4.95 0.01 -3.25
CA LEU A 126 -4.80 -1.40 -3.61
C LEU A 126 -6.16 -1.96 -4.02
N ASN A 127 -6.24 -2.70 -5.13
CA ASN A 127 -7.39 -3.54 -5.45
C ASN A 127 -6.98 -5.01 -5.45
N VAL A 128 -7.54 -5.82 -4.54
CA VAL A 128 -7.30 -7.27 -4.51
C VAL A 128 -8.44 -7.96 -5.25
N VAL A 129 -8.12 -8.60 -6.37
CA VAL A 129 -9.05 -9.33 -7.23
C VAL A 129 -9.11 -10.81 -6.84
N GLU A 130 -10.31 -11.38 -6.90
CA GLU A 130 -10.56 -12.80 -6.70
C GLU A 130 -10.92 -13.38 -8.07
N ARG A 131 -10.03 -14.23 -8.60
CA ARG A 131 -10.25 -14.89 -9.88
C ARG A 131 -11.39 -15.91 -9.73
N LEU A 132 -12.21 -16.03 -10.76
CA LEU A 132 -13.15 -17.14 -10.85
C LEU A 132 -12.37 -18.46 -10.97
N GLU A 133 -12.40 -19.28 -9.92
CA GLU A 133 -11.80 -20.62 -9.91
C GLU A 133 -12.91 -21.66 -10.10
N GLY A 134 -13.03 -22.17 -11.32
CA GLY A 134 -14.04 -23.13 -11.74
C GLY A 134 -15.04 -22.59 -12.76
N GLU A 135 -15.90 -23.48 -13.23
CA GLU A 135 -16.98 -23.19 -14.18
C GLU A 135 -18.29 -22.90 -13.43
N PRO A 136 -19.23 -22.13 -14.02
CA PRO A 136 -20.54 -21.93 -13.42
C PRO A 136 -21.38 -23.22 -13.49
N THR A 137 -22.12 -23.51 -12.41
CA THR A 137 -23.03 -24.65 -12.36
C THR A 137 -24.42 -24.25 -12.88
N VAL A 138 -25.02 -25.11 -13.71
CA VAL A 138 -26.38 -24.94 -14.21
C VAL A 138 -27.29 -25.99 -13.58
N GLU A 139 -28.28 -25.53 -12.83
CA GLU A 139 -29.30 -26.37 -12.18
C GLU A 139 -30.65 -26.11 -12.83
N LEU A 140 -31.29 -27.15 -13.40
CA LEU A 140 -32.61 -27.05 -14.03
C LEU A 140 -33.73 -27.43 -13.04
N GLU A 141 -34.89 -26.78 -13.15
CA GLU A 141 -36.06 -27.06 -12.31
C GLU A 141 -36.56 -28.51 -12.46
N LYS A 142 -36.40 -29.10 -13.65
CA LYS A 142 -36.84 -30.45 -13.98
C LYS A 142 -35.74 -31.22 -14.72
N ALA A 143 -35.66 -32.53 -14.48
CA ALA A 143 -34.75 -33.42 -15.20
C ALA A 143 -35.23 -33.81 -16.62
N ARG A 144 -36.52 -33.55 -16.94
CA ARG A 144 -37.14 -33.84 -18.23
C ARG A 144 -38.18 -32.76 -18.55
N TYR A 145 -38.28 -32.40 -19.82
CA TYR A 145 -39.21 -31.41 -20.35
C TYR A 145 -39.93 -31.97 -21.59
N SER A 146 -41.17 -31.57 -21.79
CA SER A 146 -42.01 -31.90 -22.95
C SER A 146 -42.17 -30.68 -23.86
N LEU A 147 -42.62 -30.89 -25.10
CA LEU A 147 -42.92 -29.78 -26.01
C LEU A 147 -44.01 -28.88 -25.43
N GLY A 148 -43.71 -27.58 -25.34
CA GLY A 148 -44.57 -26.57 -24.70
C GLY A 148 -44.23 -26.26 -23.24
N ASP A 149 -43.34 -27.01 -22.59
CA ASP A 149 -42.85 -26.65 -21.25
C ASP A 149 -41.92 -25.42 -21.31
N THR A 150 -42.03 -24.54 -20.31
CA THR A 150 -41.06 -23.47 -20.06
C THR A 150 -39.83 -24.03 -19.35
N LEU A 151 -38.66 -23.92 -19.98
CA LEU A 151 -37.39 -24.25 -19.34
C LEU A 151 -37.02 -23.17 -18.31
N ARG A 152 -36.69 -23.60 -17.09
CA ARG A 152 -36.22 -22.76 -15.99
C ARG A 152 -34.98 -23.39 -15.39
N GLY A 153 -33.95 -22.58 -15.19
CA GLY A 153 -32.72 -22.99 -14.56
C GLY A 153 -32.01 -21.83 -13.88
N ASN A 154 -31.17 -22.16 -12.91
CA ASN A 154 -30.27 -21.25 -12.22
C ASN A 154 -28.85 -21.49 -12.73
N CYS A 155 -28.10 -20.42 -13.01
CA CYS A 155 -26.69 -20.47 -13.38
C CYS A 155 -25.91 -19.74 -12.30
N THR A 156 -25.10 -20.47 -11.53
CA THR A 156 -24.36 -19.94 -10.38
C THR A 156 -22.87 -20.00 -10.65
N SER A 157 -22.18 -18.85 -10.59
CA SER A 157 -20.72 -18.83 -10.68
C SER A 157 -20.07 -19.10 -9.32
N PRO A 158 -18.83 -19.60 -9.28
CA PRO A 158 -17.96 -19.45 -8.12
C PRO A 158 -17.84 -17.97 -7.67
N PRO A 159 -17.39 -17.71 -6.42
CA PRO A 159 -17.08 -16.35 -5.97
C PRO A 159 -15.98 -15.71 -6.83
N SER A 160 -16.13 -14.43 -7.15
CA SER A 160 -15.13 -13.63 -7.87
C SER A 160 -15.26 -12.14 -7.58
N SER A 161 -14.17 -11.40 -7.79
CA SER A 161 -14.11 -9.95 -7.65
C SER A 161 -13.17 -9.40 -8.72
N PRO A 162 -13.67 -8.72 -9.78
CA PRO A 162 -15.06 -8.28 -9.99
C PRO A 162 -16.05 -9.45 -10.18
N PRO A 163 -17.36 -9.21 -10.04
CA PRO A 163 -18.39 -10.22 -10.28
C PRO A 163 -18.31 -10.81 -11.69
N ALA A 164 -18.57 -12.11 -11.81
CA ALA A 164 -18.59 -12.80 -13.10
C ALA A 164 -19.77 -12.34 -13.98
N ASN A 165 -19.51 -12.20 -15.29
CA ASN A 165 -20.55 -12.00 -16.28
C ASN A 165 -21.10 -13.35 -16.73
N LEU A 166 -22.37 -13.62 -16.46
CA LEU A 166 -23.05 -14.86 -16.87
C LEU A 166 -24.00 -14.59 -18.03
N THR A 167 -23.84 -15.36 -19.11
CA THR A 167 -24.66 -15.28 -20.32
C THR A 167 -25.18 -16.67 -20.67
N TRP A 168 -26.50 -16.79 -20.85
CA TRP A 168 -27.12 -18.02 -21.35
C TRP A 168 -27.07 -18.06 -22.88
N PHE A 169 -26.79 -19.24 -23.43
CA PHE A 169 -26.93 -19.56 -24.86
C PHE A 169 -27.76 -20.84 -24.96
N ILE A 170 -28.66 -20.90 -25.95
CA ILE A 170 -29.69 -21.95 -26.12
C ILE A 170 -29.69 -22.36 -27.59
#